data_AF-A0A317XGJ1-F1
#
_entry.id   AF-A0A317XGJ1-F1
#
_cell.length_a   1.000
_cell.length_b   1.000
_cell.length_c   1.000
_cell.angle_alpha   90.00
_cell.angle_beta   90.00
_cell.angle_gamma   90.00
#
_symmetry.space_group_name_H-M   'P 1'
#
loop_
_entity.id
_entity.type
_entity.pdbx_description
1 polymer ?
#
loop_
_entity_poly.entity_id
_entity_poly.type
_entity_poly.pdbx_seq_one_letter_code
_entity_poly.pdbx_strand_id
1 'polypeptide(L)'
;MSVFRLPGRRPTGGTISSTLLARPRCVQSPIARTIATSPSLPSRLLPARPSNHRSRSRPAGPINSHFPPGSDASYLDPQSQARLDAFRAHVNPPPPPPQPPQQPGQDHDQELRSDVDWKTQRVAPPSSARAIAFLLGFTALSFGGAAYYSLKDTEHVAAELRSSRDVFANITSFFSSKTTGDDVHGADIWGTGVTERRLLIAKKHEIAERLGRRMEWIVGWCDQLGLPSGLTQAVGRSYVMVADAYLELPTSKQVLVPIIAFNTLVFAAWTLSPFRSRMHSFLVRNFMHRPSSGRNYTMLTSTFSHQGGLHFLFNNFALWSIGGSALIYASHINYGQPLVPEASRTPHFLSFFATAGVFAATVSHIATSIRFRRVAAIRGIEHAMATVGRQRSLGASGAVYAALVMSACAFPDARVSLIFLPFVSMPIGYGVGGLVLVDMAGVVLRWGLFDHWAHLGGALFGYLYFYHGPQFWEAVKKHLIHRFRIGIQYAA
;
A
#
# COMPACT_ATOMS: atom_id res chain seq x y z
N MET A 1 55.49 19.50 59.61
CA MET A 1 55.16 20.94 59.63
C MET A 1 54.20 21.24 58.49
N SER A 2 53.20 22.12 58.59
CA SER A 2 52.39 22.55 59.73
C SER A 2 51.13 23.25 59.18
N VAL A 3 49.94 22.75 59.58
CA VAL A 3 48.67 23.46 59.89
C VAL A 3 48.42 24.85 59.28
N PHE A 4 47.27 25.16 58.65
CA PHE A 4 45.91 25.41 59.23
C PHE A 4 44.98 25.96 58.10
N ARG A 5 43.63 26.05 58.13
CA ARG A 5 42.53 25.66 59.04
C ARG A 5 41.18 25.64 58.26
N LEU A 6 40.24 24.76 58.65
CA LEU A 6 38.80 24.76 58.28
C LEU A 6 38.01 25.87 59.06
N PRO A 7 36.71 26.22 58.84
CA PRO A 7 35.52 25.35 58.59
C PRO A 7 34.47 25.94 57.60
N GLY A 8 33.28 25.37 57.32
CA GLY A 8 32.64 24.13 57.76
C GLY A 8 31.34 24.35 58.57
N ARG A 9 30.15 24.19 57.95
CA ARG A 9 28.88 23.83 58.63
C ARG A 9 27.77 23.37 57.66
N ARG A 10 27.17 22.22 57.98
CA ARG A 10 25.86 21.67 57.56
C ARG A 10 24.96 21.61 58.84
N PRO A 11 23.83 20.89 58.91
CA PRO A 11 22.58 20.93 58.11
C PRO A 11 21.31 21.04 58.98
N THR A 12 20.14 21.25 58.37
CA THR A 12 18.81 20.70 58.74
C THR A 12 17.96 20.66 57.46
N GLY A 13 16.96 19.78 57.25
CA GLY A 13 16.38 18.75 58.11
C GLY A 13 14.88 18.98 58.32
N GLY A 14 14.01 18.50 57.42
CA GLY A 14 12.55 18.63 57.57
C GLY A 14 11.76 18.19 56.34
N THR A 15 10.80 17.29 56.54
CA THR A 15 10.00 16.61 55.50
C THR A 15 8.52 16.99 55.62
N ILE A 16 7.76 16.99 54.51
CA ILE A 16 6.38 16.44 54.35
C ILE A 16 5.63 17.11 53.17
N SER A 17 4.83 16.29 52.47
CA SER A 17 4.02 16.57 51.28
C SER A 17 2.98 17.69 51.41
N SER A 18 2.65 18.32 50.28
CA SER A 18 1.24 18.46 49.89
C SER A 18 1.06 18.39 48.37
N THR A 19 -0.04 17.75 47.96
CA THR A 19 -0.38 17.40 46.58
C THR A 19 -1.07 18.57 45.88
N LEU A 20 -0.68 18.92 44.63
CA LEU A 20 -1.55 19.72 43.76
C LEU A 20 -1.33 19.43 42.27
N LEU A 21 -2.41 19.04 41.60
CA LEU A 21 -2.47 18.69 40.18
C LEU A 21 -2.38 19.93 39.29
N ALA A 22 -1.28 20.07 38.54
CA ALA A 22 -1.18 21.05 37.46
C ALA A 22 -1.57 20.43 36.11
N ARG A 23 -2.83 20.60 35.69
CA ARG A 23 -3.23 20.41 34.28
C ARG A 23 -2.79 21.64 33.47
N PRO A 24 -2.05 21.50 32.36
CA PRO A 24 -1.86 22.61 31.44
C PRO A 24 -3.18 22.98 30.76
N ARG A 25 -3.44 24.29 30.63
CA ARG A 25 -4.73 24.84 30.20
C ARG A 25 -4.93 24.71 28.69
N CYS A 26 -6.19 24.49 28.31
CA CYS A 26 -6.64 24.62 26.93
C CYS A 26 -6.54 26.09 26.48
N VAL A 27 -5.87 26.36 25.35
CA VAL A 27 -5.85 27.69 24.74
C VAL A 27 -7.07 27.81 23.84
N GLN A 28 -8.12 28.44 24.37
CA GLN A 28 -9.16 29.06 23.55
C GLN A 28 -8.89 30.56 23.45
N SER A 29 -9.02 31.10 22.24
CA SER A 29 -9.04 32.53 21.94
C SER A 29 -10.05 32.78 20.80
N PRO A 30 -10.70 33.96 20.71
CA PRO A 30 -12.11 34.00 20.39
C PRO A 30 -12.52 34.77 19.13
N ILE A 31 -13.68 34.36 18.58
CA ILE A 31 -14.77 35.18 18.01
C ILE A 31 -14.39 36.39 17.13
N ALA A 32 -14.74 36.29 15.85
CA ALA A 32 -15.35 37.40 15.11
C ALA A 32 -16.45 36.87 14.17
N ARG A 33 -17.69 36.97 14.64
CA ARG A 33 -18.90 36.97 13.82
C ARG A 33 -18.89 38.20 12.91
N THR A 34 -19.31 38.02 11.66
CA THR A 34 -19.95 39.10 10.89
C THR A 34 -21.22 38.55 10.24
N ILE A 35 -22.37 39.14 10.59
CA ILE A 35 -23.65 38.90 9.93
C ILE A 35 -24.06 40.24 9.30
N ALA A 36 -24.30 40.24 8.00
CA ALA A 36 -25.00 41.28 7.25
C ALA A 36 -25.57 40.62 5.97
N THR A 37 -26.83 40.19 5.96
CA THR A 37 -27.99 40.96 5.45
C THR A 37 -27.89 41.34 3.97
N SER A 38 -28.66 40.64 3.13
CA SER A 38 -28.91 40.97 1.72
C SER A 38 -29.59 42.33 1.53
N PRO A 39 -29.53 42.86 0.31
CA PRO A 39 -30.75 43.35 -0.33
C PRO A 39 -31.02 42.73 -1.71
N SER A 40 -32.26 42.85 -2.15
CA SER A 40 -32.85 42.21 -3.33
C SER A 40 -32.79 43.06 -4.60
N LEU A 41 -32.59 42.40 -5.76
CA LEU A 41 -33.17 42.66 -7.11
C LEU A 41 -33.16 44.08 -7.73
N PRO A 42 -33.00 44.16 -9.05
CA PRO A 42 -34.22 44.44 -9.83
C PRO A 42 -34.39 43.61 -11.11
N SER A 43 -35.65 43.39 -11.48
CA SER A 43 -36.09 42.75 -12.71
C SER A 43 -36.16 43.74 -13.88
N ARG A 44 -35.70 43.35 -15.08
CA ARG A 44 -36.06 43.93 -16.40
C ARG A 44 -35.86 42.83 -17.46
N LEU A 45 -36.94 42.21 -17.92
CA LEU A 45 -37.79 42.59 -19.08
C LEU A 45 -37.24 42.06 -20.41
N LEU A 46 -38.09 41.26 -21.09
CA LEU A 46 -37.89 40.61 -22.38
C LEU A 46 -37.82 41.63 -23.55
N PRO A 47 -37.45 41.19 -24.76
CA PRO A 47 -38.52 40.83 -25.70
C PRO A 47 -38.31 39.49 -26.43
N ALA A 48 -39.40 39.02 -27.05
CA ALA A 48 -39.47 37.77 -27.78
C ALA A 48 -38.97 37.86 -29.24
N ARG A 49 -38.60 36.71 -29.80
CA ARG A 49 -38.80 36.20 -31.18
C ARG A 49 -38.73 37.19 -32.38
N PRO A 50 -38.18 36.72 -33.51
CA PRO A 50 -39.14 36.21 -34.51
C PRO A 50 -38.78 34.85 -35.11
N SER A 51 -39.84 34.13 -35.45
CA SER A 51 -39.83 32.97 -36.35
C SER A 51 -40.08 33.43 -37.79
N ASN A 52 -39.34 32.88 -38.77
CA ASN A 52 -39.81 32.72 -40.15
C ASN A 52 -40.02 31.20 -40.37
N HIS A 53 -41.20 30.69 -40.77
CA HIS A 53 -41.87 30.86 -42.08
C HIS A 53 -40.97 30.42 -43.24
N ARG A 54 -41.38 29.53 -44.15
CA ARG A 54 -42.73 29.19 -44.69
C ARG A 54 -42.76 27.70 -45.14
N SER A 55 -43.81 26.92 -44.85
CA SER A 55 -44.95 26.56 -45.74
C SER A 55 -44.55 25.73 -46.98
N ARG A 56 -45.15 24.60 -47.39
CA ARG A 56 -46.55 24.10 -47.54
C ARG A 56 -46.47 22.54 -47.68
N SER A 57 -47.49 21.69 -47.89
CA SER A 57 -48.95 21.52 -47.61
C SER A 57 -49.34 20.14 -48.24
N ARG A 58 -50.44 19.41 -48.00
CA ARG A 58 -51.74 19.56 -47.29
C ARG A 58 -52.26 18.11 -47.03
N PRO A 59 -52.99 17.77 -45.95
CA PRO A 59 -53.43 16.38 -45.71
C PRO A 59 -54.67 15.96 -46.53
N ALA A 60 -54.72 14.68 -46.87
CA ALA A 60 -55.90 13.89 -47.23
C ALA A 60 -55.58 12.45 -46.74
N GLY A 61 -56.49 11.64 -46.19
CA GLY A 61 -57.94 11.55 -46.33
C GLY A 61 -58.24 10.07 -46.58
N PRO A 62 -59.05 9.37 -45.78
CA PRO A 62 -59.15 7.90 -45.85
C PRO A 62 -59.98 7.46 -47.06
N ILE A 63 -59.50 6.45 -47.79
CA ILE A 63 -60.25 5.82 -48.88
C ILE A 63 -60.71 4.44 -48.44
N ASN A 64 -62.02 4.31 -48.25
CA ASN A 64 -62.72 3.02 -48.30
C ASN A 64 -62.82 2.58 -49.77
N SER A 65 -62.56 1.31 -50.06
CA SER A 65 -63.04 0.67 -51.29
C SER A 65 -63.30 -0.82 -51.09
N HIS A 66 -64.58 -1.14 -50.97
CA HIS A 66 -65.27 -2.40 -51.23
C HIS A 66 -64.46 -3.65 -51.63
N PHE A 67 -64.63 -4.72 -50.85
CA PHE A 67 -64.52 -6.10 -51.33
C PHE A 67 -65.83 -6.53 -52.02
N PRO A 68 -65.77 -7.23 -53.17
CA PRO A 68 -66.80 -8.17 -53.60
C PRO A 68 -66.53 -9.58 -53.02
N PRO A 69 -67.57 -10.41 -52.76
CA PRO A 69 -67.39 -11.76 -52.24
C PRO A 69 -67.37 -12.84 -53.33
N GLY A 70 -66.57 -13.89 -53.11
CA GLY A 70 -66.81 -15.23 -53.65
C GLY A 70 -66.13 -15.61 -54.97
N SER A 71 -65.05 -16.40 -54.88
CA SER A 71 -64.76 -17.53 -55.76
C SER A 71 -63.66 -18.40 -55.16
N ASP A 72 -63.76 -19.73 -55.32
CA ASP A 72 -62.89 -20.72 -54.68
C ASP A 72 -61.42 -20.74 -55.15
N ALA A 73 -60.61 -21.50 -54.42
CA ALA A 73 -59.19 -21.66 -54.65
C ALA A 73 -58.83 -22.31 -56.00
N SER A 74 -57.67 -21.96 -56.56
CA SER A 74 -56.53 -22.88 -56.75
C SER A 74 -55.46 -22.32 -57.72
N TYR A 75 -54.26 -22.93 -57.69
CA TYR A 75 -53.13 -22.77 -58.61
C TYR A 75 -52.53 -21.37 -58.81
N LEU A 76 -51.52 -21.07 -57.98
CA LEU A 76 -50.35 -20.32 -58.46
C LEU A 76 -49.57 -21.22 -59.43
N ASP A 77 -49.02 -20.64 -60.51
CA ASP A 77 -48.17 -21.38 -61.44
C ASP A 77 -46.86 -21.83 -60.76
N PRO A 78 -46.25 -22.95 -61.18
CA PRO A 78 -44.99 -23.44 -60.62
C PRO A 78 -43.85 -22.41 -60.56
N GLN A 79 -43.71 -21.51 -61.55
CA GLN A 79 -42.68 -20.46 -61.51
C GLN A 79 -43.00 -19.38 -60.47
N SER A 80 -44.26 -18.99 -60.34
CA SER A 80 -44.73 -18.02 -59.35
C SER A 80 -44.57 -18.55 -57.92
N GLN A 81 -44.88 -19.84 -57.71
CA GLN A 81 -44.65 -20.53 -56.45
C GLN A 81 -43.14 -20.60 -56.12
N ALA A 82 -42.31 -21.02 -57.07
CA ALA A 82 -40.86 -21.10 -56.90
C ALA A 82 -40.22 -19.74 -56.59
N ARG A 83 -40.71 -18.64 -57.18
CA ARG A 83 -40.27 -17.27 -56.84
C ARG A 83 -40.67 -16.86 -55.42
N LEU A 84 -41.86 -17.23 -54.96
CA LEU A 84 -42.32 -16.94 -53.60
C LEU A 84 -41.51 -17.71 -52.56
N ASP A 85 -41.19 -18.97 -52.84
CA ASP A 85 -40.40 -19.82 -51.94
C ASP A 85 -38.91 -19.45 -51.97
N ALA A 86 -38.35 -19.04 -53.12
CA ALA A 86 -37.02 -18.42 -53.19
C ALA A 86 -36.94 -17.10 -52.40
N PHE A 87 -37.96 -16.26 -52.46
CA PHE A 87 -38.03 -15.03 -51.66
C PHE A 87 -38.10 -15.34 -50.15
N ARG A 88 -38.91 -16.32 -49.73
CA ARG A 88 -38.96 -16.79 -48.33
C ARG A 88 -37.62 -17.33 -47.85
N ALA A 89 -36.91 -18.11 -48.67
CA ALA A 89 -35.59 -18.65 -48.35
C ALA A 89 -34.51 -17.56 -48.22
N HIS A 90 -34.69 -16.41 -48.89
CA HIS A 90 -33.79 -15.26 -48.78
C HIS A 90 -34.08 -14.39 -47.54
N VAL A 91 -35.35 -14.30 -47.13
CA VAL A 91 -35.76 -13.54 -45.92
C VAL A 91 -35.52 -14.35 -44.63
N ASN A 92 -35.68 -15.67 -44.66
CA ASN A 92 -35.39 -16.57 -43.55
C ASN A 92 -34.50 -17.74 -44.05
N PRO A 93 -33.17 -17.58 -44.09
CA PRO A 93 -32.29 -18.70 -44.41
C PRO A 93 -32.40 -19.79 -43.34
N PRO A 94 -32.34 -21.09 -43.71
CA PRO A 94 -32.28 -22.17 -42.74
C PRO A 94 -31.02 -22.04 -41.87
N PRO A 95 -31.05 -22.49 -40.60
CA PRO A 95 -29.85 -22.49 -39.76
C PRO A 95 -28.74 -23.31 -40.44
N PRO A 96 -27.47 -22.88 -40.33
CA PRO A 96 -26.37 -23.60 -40.95
C PRO A 96 -26.30 -25.05 -40.40
N PRO A 97 -25.86 -26.02 -41.21
CA PRO A 97 -25.63 -27.37 -40.72
C PRO A 97 -24.68 -27.34 -39.51
N PRO A 98 -24.86 -28.24 -38.52
CA PRO A 98 -23.97 -28.28 -37.36
C PRO A 98 -22.54 -28.42 -37.85
N GLN A 99 -21.66 -27.49 -37.41
CA GLN A 99 -20.26 -27.55 -37.78
C GLN A 99 -19.69 -28.91 -37.35
N PRO A 100 -18.86 -29.58 -38.18
CA PRO A 100 -18.11 -30.73 -37.71
C PRO A 100 -17.32 -30.29 -36.47
N PRO A 101 -17.21 -31.13 -35.42
CA PRO A 101 -16.67 -30.71 -34.14
C PRO A 101 -15.28 -30.10 -34.34
N GLN A 102 -15.16 -28.81 -34.03
CA GLN A 102 -13.88 -28.12 -34.08
C GLN A 102 -12.92 -28.89 -33.18
N GLN A 103 -11.78 -29.33 -33.74
CA GLN A 103 -10.71 -29.88 -32.91
C GLN A 103 -10.38 -28.86 -31.82
N PRO A 104 -10.18 -29.27 -30.54
CA PRO A 104 -10.05 -28.34 -29.44
C PRO A 104 -8.93 -27.32 -29.70
N GLY A 105 -9.33 -26.08 -30.01
CA GLY A 105 -8.41 -24.96 -30.08
C GLY A 105 -7.79 -24.73 -28.71
N GLN A 106 -6.55 -24.25 -28.69
CA GLN A 106 -5.80 -24.05 -27.44
C GLN A 106 -6.52 -23.15 -26.42
N ASP A 107 -7.40 -22.25 -26.90
CA ASP A 107 -8.25 -21.39 -26.07
C ASP A 107 -9.32 -22.18 -25.30
N HIS A 108 -9.98 -23.14 -25.93
CA HIS A 108 -11.02 -23.94 -25.25
C HIS A 108 -10.38 -24.88 -24.23
N ASP A 109 -9.18 -25.39 -24.53
CA ASP A 109 -8.35 -26.13 -23.59
C ASP A 109 -7.87 -25.25 -22.41
N GLN A 110 -7.62 -23.95 -22.64
CA GLN A 110 -7.31 -22.98 -21.59
C GLN A 110 -8.53 -22.71 -20.70
N GLU A 111 -9.71 -22.54 -21.30
CA GLU A 111 -10.96 -22.28 -20.61
C GLU A 111 -11.35 -23.50 -19.75
N LEU A 112 -11.36 -24.71 -20.31
CA LEU A 112 -11.58 -25.98 -19.60
C LEU A 112 -10.55 -26.24 -18.50
N ARG A 113 -9.25 -25.96 -18.71
CA ARG A 113 -8.23 -26.08 -17.65
C ARG A 113 -8.44 -25.06 -16.53
N SER A 114 -8.87 -23.85 -16.85
CA SER A 114 -9.29 -22.87 -15.85
C SER A 114 -10.50 -23.39 -15.07
N ASP A 115 -11.43 -24.05 -15.77
CA ASP A 115 -12.71 -24.52 -15.24
C ASP A 115 -12.57 -25.74 -14.30
N VAL A 116 -11.57 -26.59 -14.57
CA VAL A 116 -11.21 -27.74 -13.74
C VAL A 116 -10.35 -27.33 -12.52
N ASP A 117 -9.37 -26.43 -12.66
CA ASP A 117 -8.52 -26.00 -11.53
C ASP A 117 -9.30 -25.14 -10.50
N TRP A 118 -10.40 -24.47 -10.89
CA TRP A 118 -11.21 -23.73 -9.90
C TRP A 118 -12.18 -24.61 -9.10
N LYS A 119 -12.75 -25.67 -9.69
CA LYS A 119 -13.75 -26.55 -9.02
C LYS A 119 -13.15 -27.27 -7.79
N THR A 120 -11.84 -27.45 -7.76
CA THR A 120 -11.12 -28.09 -6.64
C THR A 120 -10.79 -27.14 -5.47
N GLN A 121 -10.83 -25.81 -5.68
CA GLN A 121 -10.43 -24.85 -4.64
C GLN A 121 -11.57 -24.59 -3.64
N ARG A 122 -11.66 -25.41 -2.57
CA ARG A 122 -12.61 -25.27 -1.44
C ARG A 122 -13.03 -23.80 -1.22
N VAL A 123 -14.29 -23.49 -1.53
CA VAL A 123 -14.93 -22.21 -1.23
C VAL A 123 -15.70 -22.40 0.06
N ALA A 124 -15.25 -21.76 1.12
CA ALA A 124 -15.91 -21.78 2.43
C ALA A 124 -16.45 -20.39 2.79
N PRO A 125 -17.45 -20.29 3.69
CA PRO A 125 -17.84 -19.01 4.27
C PRO A 125 -16.61 -18.31 4.90
N PRO A 126 -16.31 -17.06 4.51
CA PRO A 126 -15.13 -16.33 5.00
C PRO A 126 -15.28 -16.00 6.50
N SER A 127 -14.22 -16.23 7.26
CA SER A 127 -14.22 -16.13 8.73
C SER A 127 -13.48 -14.88 9.20
N SER A 128 -14.25 -13.86 9.56
CA SER A 128 -13.75 -12.59 10.11
C SER A 128 -12.89 -12.80 11.37
N ALA A 129 -13.27 -13.73 12.25
CA ALA A 129 -12.51 -14.05 13.46
C ALA A 129 -11.12 -14.62 13.14
N ARG A 130 -11.03 -15.50 12.13
CA ARG A 130 -9.74 -16.04 11.66
C ARG A 130 -8.86 -14.96 11.04
N ALA A 131 -9.44 -14.01 10.31
CA ALA A 131 -8.69 -12.88 9.74
C ALA A 131 -8.14 -11.95 10.85
N ILE A 132 -8.97 -11.58 11.83
CA ILE A 132 -8.57 -10.75 12.98
C ILE A 132 -7.48 -11.45 13.82
N ALA A 133 -7.64 -12.75 14.11
CA ALA A 133 -6.62 -13.51 14.84
C ALA A 133 -5.27 -13.55 14.10
N PHE A 134 -5.29 -13.66 12.77
CA PHE A 134 -4.08 -13.56 11.96
C PHE A 134 -3.48 -12.16 12.00
N LEU A 135 -4.28 -11.09 11.89
CA LEU A 135 -3.81 -9.71 12.01
C LEU A 135 -3.11 -9.48 13.35
N LEU A 136 -3.74 -9.87 14.47
CA LEU A 136 -3.18 -9.68 15.81
C LEU A 136 -1.88 -10.48 16.00
N GLY A 137 -1.87 -11.77 15.62
CA GLY A 137 -0.68 -12.61 15.70
C GLY A 137 0.46 -12.11 14.80
N PHE A 138 0.14 -11.73 13.56
CA PHE A 138 1.12 -11.17 12.63
C PHE A 138 1.69 -9.83 13.12
N THR A 139 0.84 -8.94 13.64
CA THR A 139 1.28 -7.65 14.20
C THR A 139 2.26 -7.87 15.35
N ALA A 140 1.92 -8.74 16.31
CA ALA A 140 2.78 -9.05 17.45
C ALA A 140 4.13 -9.66 17.03
N LEU A 141 4.13 -10.62 16.09
CA LEU A 141 5.34 -11.26 15.58
C LEU A 141 6.19 -10.30 14.72
N SER A 142 5.55 -9.50 13.87
CA SER A 142 6.23 -8.56 12.98
C SER A 142 6.90 -7.44 13.77
N PHE A 143 6.18 -6.79 14.69
CA PHE A 143 6.73 -5.73 15.51
C PHE A 143 7.71 -6.24 16.57
N GLY A 144 7.40 -7.32 17.28
CA GLY A 144 8.30 -7.91 18.26
C GLY A 144 9.60 -8.42 17.64
N GLY A 145 9.50 -9.12 16.50
CA GLY A 145 10.65 -9.62 15.76
C GLY A 145 11.50 -8.51 15.14
N ALA A 146 10.87 -7.52 14.50
CA ALA A 146 11.60 -6.38 13.92
C ALA A 146 12.28 -5.51 14.98
N ALA A 147 11.62 -5.26 16.12
CA ALA A 147 12.22 -4.51 17.21
C ALA A 147 13.37 -5.28 17.87
N TYR A 148 13.22 -6.59 18.10
CA TYR A 148 14.30 -7.44 18.62
C TYR A 148 15.51 -7.45 17.67
N TYR A 149 15.27 -7.59 16.37
CA TYR A 149 16.31 -7.51 15.35
C TYR A 149 16.99 -6.14 15.34
N SER A 150 16.22 -5.04 15.33
CA SER A 150 16.76 -3.68 15.35
C SER A 150 17.64 -3.41 16.59
N LEU A 151 17.19 -3.87 17.77
CA LEU A 151 17.96 -3.75 19.01
C LEU A 151 19.26 -4.56 18.97
N LYS A 152 19.25 -5.78 18.44
CA LYS A 152 20.46 -6.61 18.33
C LYS A 152 21.43 -6.14 17.26
N ASP A 153 20.92 -5.63 16.15
CA ASP A 153 21.71 -4.98 15.10
C ASP A 153 22.37 -3.70 15.65
N THR A 154 21.63 -2.91 16.44
CA THR A 154 22.16 -1.71 17.11
C THR A 154 23.19 -2.04 18.19
N GLU A 155 22.96 -3.08 19.00
CA GLU A 155 23.91 -3.56 20.02
C GLU A 155 25.26 -3.96 19.39
N HIS A 156 25.22 -4.63 18.23
CA HIS A 156 26.40 -5.01 17.47
C HIS A 156 27.18 -3.79 16.93
N VAL A 157 26.48 -2.86 16.26
CA VAL A 157 27.10 -1.63 15.70
C VAL A 157 27.62 -0.72 16.83
N ALA A 158 26.95 -0.68 17.98
CA ALA A 158 27.43 0.05 19.16
C ALA A 158 28.72 -0.55 19.74
N ALA A 159 28.86 -1.88 19.75
CA ALA A 159 30.09 -2.54 20.18
C ALA A 159 31.26 -2.19 19.26
N GLU A 160 31.06 -2.25 17.95
CA GLU A 160 32.06 -1.92 16.92
C GLU A 160 32.50 -0.44 16.97
N LEU A 161 31.55 0.49 17.13
CA LEU A 161 31.83 1.91 17.37
C LEU A 161 32.71 2.17 18.60
N ARG A 162 32.61 1.31 19.62
CA ARG A 162 33.38 1.41 20.86
C ARG A 162 34.75 0.76 20.77
N SER A 163 34.93 -0.31 19.99
CA SER A 163 36.26 -0.88 19.72
C SER A 163 37.06 -0.01 18.75
N SER A 164 36.41 0.59 17.75
CA SER A 164 37.04 1.31 16.64
C SER A 164 37.10 2.83 16.85
N ARG A 165 37.30 3.27 18.11
CA ARG A 165 37.16 4.67 18.54
C ARG A 165 37.98 5.65 17.69
N ASP A 166 39.22 5.32 17.35
CA ASP A 166 40.13 6.23 16.63
C ASP A 166 39.74 6.42 15.16
N VAL A 167 39.26 5.36 14.49
CA VAL A 167 38.78 5.41 13.10
C VAL A 167 37.56 6.32 12.99
N PHE A 168 36.57 6.12 13.87
CA PHE A 168 35.35 6.92 13.84
C PHE A 168 35.52 8.32 14.44
N ALA A 169 36.50 8.56 15.31
CA ALA A 169 36.80 9.91 15.82
C ALA A 169 37.23 10.86 14.69
N ASN A 170 38.12 10.41 13.80
CA ASN A 170 38.61 11.18 12.66
C ASN A 170 37.53 11.42 11.60
N ILE A 171 36.63 10.46 11.36
CA ILE A 171 35.46 10.66 10.50
C ILE A 171 34.49 11.67 11.14
N THR A 172 34.26 11.57 12.46
CA THR A 172 33.30 12.44 13.15
C THR A 172 33.76 13.89 13.20
N SER A 173 35.06 14.18 13.38
CA SER A 173 35.56 15.56 13.39
C SER A 173 35.29 16.29 12.06
N PHE A 174 35.37 15.58 10.94
CA PHE A 174 35.07 16.11 9.60
C PHE A 174 33.58 16.47 9.41
N PHE A 175 32.66 15.68 10.00
CA PHE A 175 31.21 15.91 9.94
C PHE A 175 30.62 16.72 11.12
N SER A 176 31.41 17.02 12.15
CA SER A 176 31.00 17.79 13.33
C SER A 176 31.07 19.32 13.16
N SER A 177 31.64 19.83 12.07
CA SER A 177 31.81 21.29 11.85
C SER A 177 30.50 22.07 11.66
N LYS A 178 29.34 21.40 11.59
CA LYS A 178 27.99 22.00 11.59
C LYS A 178 26.97 21.15 12.36
N THR A 179 26.94 21.31 13.70
CA THR A 179 25.73 21.52 14.54
C THR A 179 26.10 21.42 16.03
N THR A 180 25.99 22.53 16.77
CA THR A 180 25.97 22.55 18.24
C THR A 180 24.53 22.64 18.74
N GLY A 181 24.05 21.57 19.38
CA GLY A 181 22.70 21.47 19.96
C GLY A 181 21.80 20.46 19.23
N ASP A 182 21.41 19.39 19.94
CA ASP A 182 20.05 18.78 19.99
C ASP A 182 20.04 17.30 20.43
N ASP A 183 21.14 16.55 20.27
CA ASP A 183 21.21 15.08 20.48
C ASP A 183 21.26 14.60 21.97
N VAL A 184 20.61 15.29 22.92
CA VAL A 184 20.71 15.00 24.38
C VAL A 184 19.54 14.12 24.93
N HIS A 185 18.57 13.75 24.11
CA HIS A 185 17.35 13.03 24.55
C HIS A 185 17.28 11.52 24.21
N GLY A 186 18.39 10.92 23.78
CA GLY A 186 18.51 9.46 23.71
C GLY A 186 18.72 8.86 25.09
N ALA A 187 18.07 7.73 25.39
CA ALA A 187 18.44 6.95 26.58
C ALA A 187 19.83 6.31 26.37
N ASP A 188 20.72 6.41 27.37
CA ASP A 188 22.13 5.96 27.28
C ASP A 188 22.28 4.43 27.42
N ILE A 189 21.52 3.69 26.61
CA ILE A 189 21.42 2.22 26.61
C ILE A 189 22.64 1.56 25.97
N TRP A 190 23.32 2.29 25.07
CA TRP A 190 24.49 1.84 24.33
C TRP A 190 25.81 2.39 24.93
N GLY A 191 25.69 3.21 25.97
CA GLY A 191 26.74 3.80 26.77
C GLY A 191 27.37 5.06 26.16
N THR A 192 28.03 5.81 27.04
CA THR A 192 28.39 7.21 26.86
C THR A 192 28.96 7.57 25.48
N GLY A 193 28.28 8.51 24.81
CA GLY A 193 28.70 9.06 23.52
C GLY A 193 28.28 8.27 22.28
N VAL A 194 27.49 7.20 22.42
CA VAL A 194 26.86 6.49 21.29
C VAL A 194 25.52 7.15 20.94
N THR A 195 25.56 8.16 20.06
CA THR A 195 24.35 8.84 19.54
C THR A 195 23.77 8.12 18.32
N GLU A 196 22.48 8.35 18.02
CA GLU A 196 21.84 7.78 16.82
C GLU A 196 22.59 8.17 15.53
N ARG A 197 23.06 9.42 15.44
CA ARG A 197 23.85 9.91 14.29
C ARG A 197 25.12 9.08 14.06
N ARG A 198 25.83 8.70 15.14
CA ARG A 198 27.04 7.86 15.05
C ARG A 198 26.70 6.42 14.66
N LEU A 199 25.62 5.86 15.21
CA LEU A 199 25.11 4.54 14.83
C LEU A 199 24.75 4.47 13.34
N LEU A 200 24.08 5.48 12.79
CA LEU A 200 23.74 5.56 11.37
C LEU A 200 24.98 5.66 10.47
N ILE A 201 26.01 6.42 10.87
CA ILE A 201 27.27 6.53 10.12
C ILE A 201 28.02 5.18 10.11
N ALA A 202 28.16 4.54 11.27
CA ALA A 202 28.78 3.22 11.37
C ALA A 202 27.99 2.16 10.57
N LYS A 203 26.66 2.19 10.62
CA LYS A 203 25.83 1.27 9.84
C LYS A 203 26.00 1.47 8.34
N LYS A 204 26.12 2.72 7.86
CA LYS A 204 26.42 2.99 6.45
C LYS A 204 27.79 2.44 6.05
N HIS A 205 28.79 2.51 6.92
CA HIS A 205 30.12 1.92 6.68
C HIS A 205 30.07 0.38 6.61
N GLU A 206 29.44 -0.27 7.59
CA GLU A 206 29.27 -1.73 7.63
C GLU A 206 28.52 -2.27 6.39
N ILE A 207 27.50 -1.54 5.94
CA ILE A 207 26.77 -1.85 4.69
C ILE A 207 27.69 -1.69 3.47
N ALA A 208 28.51 -0.62 3.40
CA ALA A 208 29.43 -0.41 2.29
C ALA A 208 30.47 -1.53 2.18
N GLU A 209 31.07 -1.95 3.30
CA GLU A 209 31.96 -3.12 3.30
C GLU A 209 31.26 -4.40 2.84
N ARG A 210 30.04 -4.62 3.33
CA ARG A 210 29.24 -5.80 2.98
C ARG A 210 28.89 -5.83 1.48
N LEU A 211 28.71 -4.67 0.86
CA LEU A 211 28.55 -4.52 -0.59
C LEU A 211 29.88 -4.78 -1.32
N GLY A 212 31.02 -4.30 -0.79
CA GLY A 212 32.36 -4.60 -1.31
C GLY A 212 32.67 -6.11 -1.32
N ARG A 213 32.51 -6.81 -0.19
CA ARG A 213 32.71 -8.27 -0.10
C ARG A 213 31.77 -9.05 -1.04
N ARG A 214 30.55 -8.54 -1.28
CA ARG A 214 29.61 -9.12 -2.24
C ARG A 214 30.02 -8.87 -3.70
N MET A 215 30.62 -7.73 -4.01
CA MET A 215 31.22 -7.48 -5.33
C MET A 215 32.28 -8.53 -5.63
N GLU A 216 33.27 -8.66 -4.74
CA GLU A 216 34.40 -9.57 -4.90
C GLU A 216 33.91 -11.01 -5.15
N TRP A 217 32.88 -11.43 -4.41
CA TRP A 217 32.22 -12.71 -4.59
C TRP A 217 31.53 -12.85 -5.96
N ILE A 218 30.77 -11.84 -6.42
CA ILE A 218 30.10 -11.86 -7.74
C ILE A 218 31.12 -11.91 -8.88
N VAL A 219 32.16 -11.07 -8.81
CA VAL A 219 33.24 -11.01 -9.81
C VAL A 219 34.01 -12.34 -9.84
N GLY A 220 34.35 -12.89 -8.67
CA GLY A 220 34.98 -14.20 -8.58
C GLY A 220 34.14 -15.34 -9.17
N TRP A 221 32.81 -15.27 -9.08
CA TRP A 221 31.93 -16.22 -9.79
C TRP A 221 31.92 -16.01 -11.31
N CYS A 222 31.97 -14.77 -11.79
CA CYS A 222 32.11 -14.51 -13.24
C CYS A 222 33.42 -15.11 -13.79
N ASP A 223 34.51 -15.00 -13.05
CA ASP A 223 35.81 -15.57 -13.42
C ASP A 223 35.80 -17.11 -13.34
N GLN A 224 35.20 -17.70 -12.29
CA GLN A 224 35.04 -19.16 -12.17
C GLN A 224 34.16 -19.77 -13.26
N LEU A 225 33.18 -19.03 -13.77
CA LEU A 225 32.34 -19.43 -14.91
C LEU A 225 33.01 -19.20 -16.28
N GLY A 226 34.24 -18.69 -16.31
CA GLY A 226 34.98 -18.42 -17.55
C GLY A 226 34.36 -17.33 -18.41
N LEU A 227 33.66 -16.36 -17.82
CA LEU A 227 33.04 -15.27 -18.57
C LEU A 227 34.11 -14.35 -19.21
N PRO A 228 33.84 -13.77 -20.39
CA PRO A 228 34.77 -12.83 -21.02
C PRO A 228 35.09 -11.64 -20.10
N SER A 229 36.35 -11.22 -20.04
CA SER A 229 36.82 -10.15 -19.15
C SER A 229 36.04 -8.83 -19.27
N GLY A 230 35.61 -8.48 -20.49
CA GLY A 230 34.73 -7.32 -20.73
C GLY A 230 33.34 -7.45 -20.07
N LEU A 231 32.78 -8.67 -20.00
CA LEU A 231 31.52 -8.93 -19.31
C LEU A 231 31.71 -8.89 -17.79
N THR A 232 32.76 -9.53 -17.25
CA THR A 232 33.09 -9.45 -15.81
C THR A 232 33.30 -7.99 -15.39
N GLN A 233 34.05 -7.19 -16.17
CA GLN A 233 34.26 -5.78 -15.88
C GLN A 233 32.95 -4.96 -15.97
N ALA A 234 32.06 -5.26 -16.92
CA ALA A 234 30.75 -4.61 -17.03
C ALA A 234 29.84 -4.95 -15.84
N VAL A 235 29.80 -6.21 -15.39
CA VAL A 235 29.09 -6.65 -14.19
C VAL A 235 29.63 -5.92 -12.96
N GLY A 236 30.96 -5.89 -12.80
CA GLY A 236 31.61 -5.16 -11.71
C GLY A 236 31.26 -3.67 -11.70
N ARG A 237 31.49 -2.95 -12.80
CA ARG A 237 31.16 -1.51 -12.89
C ARG A 237 29.68 -1.22 -12.62
N SER A 238 28.77 -2.05 -13.15
CA SER A 238 27.33 -1.92 -12.93
C SER A 238 26.97 -2.12 -11.46
N TYR A 239 27.58 -3.10 -10.79
CA TYR A 239 27.35 -3.33 -9.37
C TYR A 239 27.90 -2.19 -8.50
N VAL A 240 29.08 -1.62 -8.80
CA VAL A 240 29.59 -0.43 -8.05
C VAL A 240 28.59 0.70 -8.18
N MET A 241 28.16 1.03 -9.40
CA MET A 241 27.22 2.12 -9.66
C MET A 241 25.89 1.96 -8.89
N VAL A 242 25.36 0.73 -8.81
CA VAL A 242 24.13 0.45 -8.05
C VAL A 242 24.37 0.46 -6.53
N ALA A 243 25.50 -0.06 -6.07
CA ALA A 243 25.86 -0.08 -4.65
C ALA A 243 26.11 1.33 -4.10
N ASP A 244 26.82 2.17 -4.86
CA ASP A 244 27.10 3.56 -4.53
C ASP A 244 25.82 4.40 -4.53
N ALA A 245 25.02 4.31 -5.60
CA ALA A 245 23.70 4.95 -5.66
C ALA A 245 22.78 4.54 -4.49
N TYR A 246 22.83 3.28 -4.05
CA TYR A 246 22.10 2.82 -2.86
C TYR A 246 22.63 3.43 -1.55
N LEU A 247 23.95 3.55 -1.40
CA LEU A 247 24.59 4.18 -0.23
C LEU A 247 24.31 5.70 -0.16
N GLU A 248 24.17 6.37 -1.31
CA GLU A 248 23.79 7.78 -1.40
C GLU A 248 22.31 8.06 -1.12
N LEU A 249 21.42 7.07 -1.24
CA LEU A 249 19.99 7.25 -0.94
C LEU A 249 19.77 7.75 0.50
N PRO A 250 18.87 8.71 0.71
CA PRO A 250 18.36 9.03 2.05
C PRO A 250 17.77 7.80 2.74
N THR A 251 17.84 7.73 4.07
CA THR A 251 17.29 6.61 4.86
C THR A 251 15.81 6.34 4.54
N SER A 252 15.00 7.39 4.28
CA SER A 252 13.59 7.27 3.87
C SER A 252 13.36 6.57 2.52
N LYS A 253 14.40 6.47 1.68
CA LYS A 253 14.39 5.75 0.39
C LYS A 253 15.00 4.36 0.54
N GLN A 254 16.10 4.22 1.30
CA GLN A 254 16.75 2.92 1.53
C GLN A 254 15.78 1.86 2.08
N VAL A 255 14.91 2.25 3.02
CA VAL A 255 13.89 1.34 3.59
C VAL A 255 12.88 0.79 2.57
N LEU A 256 12.74 1.43 1.42
CA LEU A 256 11.80 1.06 0.36
C LEU A 256 12.39 0.02 -0.61
N VAL A 257 13.72 0.00 -0.76
CA VAL A 257 14.42 -0.83 -1.75
C VAL A 257 14.11 -2.32 -1.57
N PRO A 258 14.09 -2.91 -0.35
CA PRO A 258 13.70 -4.33 -0.18
C PRO A 258 12.26 -4.62 -0.60
N ILE A 259 11.32 -3.70 -0.37
CA ILE A 259 9.91 -3.85 -0.76
C ILE A 259 9.77 -3.79 -2.27
N ILE A 260 10.37 -2.78 -2.91
CA ILE A 260 10.31 -2.60 -4.36
C ILE A 260 11.00 -3.77 -5.07
N ALA A 261 12.14 -4.25 -4.57
CA ALA A 261 12.81 -5.44 -5.10
C ALA A 261 11.91 -6.68 -5.01
N PHE A 262 11.29 -6.95 -3.85
CA PHE A 262 10.40 -8.09 -3.70
C PHE A 262 9.12 -7.98 -4.55
N ASN A 263 8.50 -6.80 -4.62
CA ASN A 263 7.40 -6.51 -5.54
C ASN A 263 7.78 -6.78 -7.00
N THR A 264 9.00 -6.41 -7.40
CA THR A 264 9.53 -6.60 -8.76
C THR A 264 9.72 -8.08 -9.07
N LEU A 265 10.23 -8.88 -8.12
CA LEU A 265 10.36 -10.34 -8.26
C LEU A 265 8.99 -11.02 -8.41
N VAL A 266 8.00 -10.62 -7.59
CA VAL A 266 6.63 -11.16 -7.68
C VAL A 266 5.93 -10.74 -8.97
N PHE A 267 6.13 -9.48 -9.41
CA PHE A 267 5.62 -9.00 -10.70
C PHE A 267 6.25 -9.75 -11.88
N ALA A 268 7.57 -9.95 -11.89
CA ALA A 268 8.26 -10.74 -12.92
C ALA A 268 7.76 -12.20 -12.95
N ALA A 269 7.49 -12.79 -11.77
CA ALA A 269 6.86 -14.11 -11.69
C ALA A 269 5.44 -14.11 -12.30
N TRP A 270 4.63 -13.06 -12.10
CA TRP A 270 3.34 -12.92 -12.78
C TRP A 270 3.49 -12.77 -14.29
N THR A 271 4.42 -11.94 -14.79
CA THR A 271 4.70 -11.75 -16.22
C THR A 271 5.11 -13.05 -16.90
N LEU A 272 5.90 -13.89 -16.23
CA LEU A 272 6.32 -15.21 -16.73
C LEU A 272 5.27 -16.32 -16.50
N SER A 273 4.21 -16.06 -15.74
CA SER A 273 3.23 -17.10 -15.34
C SER A 273 2.36 -17.68 -16.46
N PRO A 274 1.95 -16.95 -17.52
CA PRO A 274 1.17 -17.52 -18.62
C PRO A 274 1.88 -18.68 -19.31
N PHE A 275 3.21 -18.63 -19.39
CA PHE A 275 4.04 -19.67 -20.01
C PHE A 275 4.29 -20.88 -19.10
N ARG A 276 3.86 -20.84 -17.83
CA ARG A 276 4.13 -21.88 -16.82
C ARG A 276 2.94 -22.09 -15.90
N SER A 277 2.01 -22.96 -16.31
CA SER A 277 0.76 -23.28 -15.57
C SER A 277 0.96 -23.52 -14.07
N ARG A 278 1.95 -24.32 -13.66
CA ARG A 278 2.29 -24.57 -12.24
C ARG A 278 2.60 -23.28 -11.48
N MET A 279 3.32 -22.34 -12.11
CA MET A 279 3.65 -21.04 -11.51
C MET A 279 2.41 -20.13 -11.44
N HIS A 280 1.55 -20.14 -12.46
CA HIS A 280 0.28 -19.43 -12.42
C HIS A 280 -0.63 -19.91 -11.28
N SER A 281 -0.90 -21.21 -11.17
CA SER A 281 -1.71 -21.77 -10.07
C SER A 281 -1.05 -21.54 -8.70
N PHE A 282 0.28 -21.53 -8.61
CA PHE A 282 1.00 -21.16 -7.38
C PHE A 282 0.76 -19.68 -7.01
N LEU A 283 0.90 -18.74 -7.94
CA LEU A 283 0.69 -17.31 -7.67
C LEU A 283 -0.79 -16.99 -7.36
N VAL A 284 -1.74 -17.57 -8.10
CA VAL A 284 -3.19 -17.42 -7.80
C VAL A 284 -3.56 -17.96 -6.42
N ARG A 285 -2.90 -19.03 -5.96
CA ARG A 285 -3.15 -19.66 -4.66
C ARG A 285 -2.47 -18.95 -3.49
N ASN A 286 -1.31 -18.34 -3.71
CA ASN A 286 -0.44 -17.83 -2.65
C ASN A 286 -0.24 -16.31 -2.65
N PHE A 287 -0.46 -15.61 -3.77
CA PHE A 287 -0.23 -14.17 -3.94
C PHE A 287 -1.50 -13.39 -4.34
N MET A 288 -2.68 -13.99 -4.19
CA MET A 288 -3.96 -13.30 -4.25
C MET A 288 -4.75 -13.60 -2.96
N HIS A 289 -5.26 -12.58 -2.27
CA HIS A 289 -6.11 -12.80 -1.13
C HIS A 289 -7.52 -13.18 -1.57
N ARG A 290 -8.01 -14.35 -1.15
CA ARG A 290 -9.41 -14.77 -1.31
C ARG A 290 -9.98 -15.10 0.07
N PRO A 291 -10.90 -14.29 0.63
CA PRO A 291 -11.46 -14.52 1.96
C PRO A 291 -12.03 -15.94 2.16
N SER A 292 -12.75 -16.45 1.16
CA SER A 292 -13.35 -17.79 1.16
C SER A 292 -12.38 -18.96 0.97
N SER A 293 -11.07 -18.72 0.89
CA SER A 293 -10.06 -19.78 0.80
C SER A 293 -9.58 -20.32 2.14
N GLY A 294 -9.86 -19.61 3.24
CA GLY A 294 -9.34 -19.92 4.58
C GLY A 294 -7.83 -19.68 4.78
N ARG A 295 -7.12 -19.22 3.75
CA ARG A 295 -5.66 -18.99 3.74
C ARG A 295 -5.29 -17.59 4.22
N ASN A 296 -5.33 -17.35 5.52
CA ASN A 296 -5.10 -16.02 6.08
C ASN A 296 -3.73 -15.41 5.71
N TYR A 297 -2.68 -16.22 5.55
CA TYR A 297 -1.36 -15.75 5.12
C TYR A 297 -1.39 -14.99 3.79
N THR A 298 -2.40 -15.25 2.94
CA THR A 298 -2.55 -14.53 1.67
C THR A 298 -2.85 -13.04 1.85
N MET A 299 -3.29 -12.58 3.02
CA MET A 299 -3.42 -11.15 3.34
C MET A 299 -2.07 -10.43 3.37
N LEU A 300 -0.99 -11.13 3.76
CA LEU A 300 0.36 -10.59 3.73
C LEU A 300 0.92 -10.64 2.31
N THR A 301 0.95 -11.81 1.69
CA THR A 301 1.60 -12.01 0.38
C THR A 301 0.87 -11.28 -0.76
N SER A 302 -0.45 -11.05 -0.66
CA SER A 302 -1.17 -10.21 -1.63
C SER A 302 -0.72 -8.74 -1.61
N THR A 303 -0.20 -8.25 -0.49
CA THR A 303 0.35 -6.88 -0.36
C THR A 303 1.55 -6.67 -1.28
N PHE A 304 2.30 -7.73 -1.59
CA PHE A 304 3.49 -7.66 -2.45
C PHE A 304 3.22 -8.08 -3.90
N SER A 305 1.96 -8.27 -4.27
CA SER A 305 1.55 -8.89 -5.53
C SER A 305 0.90 -7.91 -6.47
N HIS A 306 1.36 -7.88 -7.72
CA HIS A 306 0.82 -7.02 -8.79
C HIS A 306 0.76 -7.85 -10.07
N GLN A 307 -0.39 -7.86 -10.76
CA GLN A 307 -0.55 -8.58 -12.04
C GLN A 307 -0.39 -7.66 -13.27
N GLY A 308 -0.93 -6.45 -13.21
CA GLY A 308 -0.88 -5.48 -14.32
C GLY A 308 0.27 -4.49 -14.17
N GLY A 309 0.96 -4.19 -15.28
CA GLY A 309 2.14 -3.30 -15.30
C GLY A 309 1.86 -1.89 -14.77
N LEU A 310 0.74 -1.27 -15.13
CA LEU A 310 0.34 0.04 -14.60
C LEU A 310 0.08 0.00 -13.08
N HIS A 311 -0.57 -1.06 -12.59
CA HIS A 311 -0.84 -1.23 -11.16
C HIS A 311 0.45 -1.41 -10.35
N PHE A 312 1.42 -2.17 -10.90
CA PHE A 312 2.77 -2.28 -10.35
C PHE A 312 3.50 -0.93 -10.36
N LEU A 313 3.52 -0.23 -11.50
CA LEU A 313 4.22 1.05 -11.68
C LEU A 313 3.72 2.10 -10.69
N PHE A 314 2.41 2.33 -10.63
CA PHE A 314 1.84 3.39 -9.79
C PHE A 314 1.98 3.11 -8.28
N ASN A 315 1.88 1.85 -7.84
CA ASN A 315 2.15 1.50 -6.44
C ASN A 315 3.61 1.79 -6.06
N ASN A 316 4.56 1.29 -6.85
CA ASN A 316 5.98 1.44 -6.51
C ASN A 316 6.47 2.88 -6.71
N PHE A 317 5.91 3.64 -7.66
CA PHE A 317 6.18 5.07 -7.83
C PHE A 317 5.62 5.91 -6.68
N ALA A 318 4.37 5.66 -6.24
CA ALA A 318 3.79 6.33 -5.08
C ALA A 318 4.56 5.98 -3.79
N LEU A 319 4.89 4.70 -3.60
CA LEU A 319 5.74 4.25 -2.49
C LEU A 319 7.11 4.94 -2.53
N TRP A 320 7.79 4.98 -3.67
CA TRP A 320 9.08 5.65 -3.82
C TRP A 320 9.00 7.14 -3.51
N SER A 321 7.94 7.81 -3.95
CA SER A 321 7.77 9.26 -3.78
C SER A 321 7.52 9.65 -2.32
N ILE A 322 6.84 8.81 -1.53
CA ILE A 322 6.21 9.22 -0.27
C ILE A 322 6.59 8.34 0.94
N GLY A 323 6.92 7.06 0.70
CA GLY A 323 6.89 5.96 1.68
C GLY A 323 7.53 6.21 3.04
N GLY A 324 8.86 6.40 3.09
CA GLY A 324 9.60 6.36 4.36
C GLY A 324 9.64 7.67 5.15
N SER A 325 9.41 8.82 4.50
CA SER A 325 9.67 10.14 5.09
C SER A 325 8.75 10.44 6.29
N ALA A 326 7.47 10.09 6.19
CA ALA A 326 6.50 10.35 7.24
C ALA A 326 6.67 9.46 8.48
N LEU A 327 7.08 8.19 8.30
CA LEU A 327 7.39 7.32 9.44
C LEU A 327 8.62 7.84 10.21
N ILE A 328 9.66 8.24 9.49
CA ILE A 328 10.87 8.80 10.09
C ILE A 328 10.53 10.11 10.82
N TYR A 329 9.77 11.02 10.20
CA TYR A 329 9.28 12.22 10.88
C TYR A 329 8.46 11.91 12.14
N ALA A 330 7.47 11.01 12.04
CA ALA A 330 6.64 10.59 13.17
C ALA A 330 7.47 9.98 14.32
N SER A 331 8.58 9.30 14.02
CA SER A 331 9.48 8.78 15.06
C SER A 331 10.30 9.84 15.80
N HIS A 332 10.53 11.02 15.20
CA HIS A 332 11.28 12.11 15.81
C HIS A 332 10.42 13.07 16.65
N ILE A 333 9.14 13.26 16.30
CA ILE A 333 8.19 14.11 17.06
C ILE A 333 7.70 13.48 18.38
N ASN A 334 8.47 12.56 18.96
CA ASN A 334 8.03 11.73 20.07
C ASN A 334 7.93 12.55 21.37
N TYR A 335 6.70 12.84 21.80
CA TYR A 335 6.31 13.83 22.82
C TYR A 335 7.07 13.75 24.17
N GLY A 336 8.30 14.27 24.22
CA GLY A 336 9.13 14.34 25.43
C GLY A 336 9.55 13.00 26.02
N GLN A 337 9.44 11.89 25.26
CA GLN A 337 9.84 10.56 25.71
C GLN A 337 11.27 10.25 25.26
N PRO A 338 12.14 9.72 26.14
CA PRO A 338 13.49 9.34 25.73
C PRO A 338 13.42 8.23 24.69
N LEU A 339 14.01 8.49 23.52
CA LEU A 339 14.06 7.57 22.39
C LEU A 339 15.13 6.51 22.64
N VAL A 340 14.89 5.28 22.20
CA VAL A 340 15.95 4.26 22.07
C VAL A 340 16.65 4.47 20.73
N PRO A 341 17.95 4.85 20.68
CA PRO A 341 18.67 5.04 19.42
C PRO A 341 18.74 3.73 18.62
N GLU A 342 18.66 3.81 17.28
CA GLU A 342 18.69 2.65 16.39
C GLU A 342 19.73 2.83 15.26
N ALA A 343 20.45 1.76 14.91
CA ALA A 343 21.40 1.76 13.80
C ALA A 343 20.72 1.75 12.42
N SER A 344 19.47 1.31 12.32
CA SER A 344 18.71 1.30 11.07
C SER A 344 17.22 1.46 11.31
N ARG A 345 16.55 2.26 10.45
CA ARG A 345 15.09 2.43 10.46
C ARG A 345 14.36 1.39 9.57
N THR A 346 15.10 0.54 8.85
CA THR A 346 14.52 -0.48 7.95
C THR A 346 13.61 -1.48 8.66
N PRO A 347 13.96 -2.04 9.84
CA PRO A 347 13.08 -3.00 10.52
C PRO A 347 11.71 -2.40 10.88
N HIS A 348 11.70 -1.16 11.38
CA HIS A 348 10.47 -0.41 11.71
C HIS A 348 9.60 -0.14 10.48
N PHE A 349 10.21 0.28 9.36
CA PHE A 349 9.45 0.55 8.15
C PHE A 349 8.86 -0.74 7.53
N LEU A 350 9.62 -1.84 7.54
CA LEU A 350 9.15 -3.13 7.02
C LEU A 350 7.99 -3.69 7.86
N SER A 351 8.05 -3.59 9.21
CA SER A 351 6.95 -4.04 10.08
C SER A 351 5.71 -3.15 9.94
N PHE A 352 5.88 -1.83 9.84
CA PHE A 352 4.81 -0.89 9.50
C PHE A 352 4.14 -1.25 8.18
N PHE A 353 4.90 -1.34 7.09
CA PHE A 353 4.36 -1.57 5.74
C PHE A 353 3.65 -2.91 5.62
N ALA A 354 4.25 -3.99 6.15
CA ALA A 354 3.64 -5.31 6.13
C ALA A 354 2.36 -5.36 6.99
N THR A 355 2.36 -4.73 8.17
CA THR A 355 1.17 -4.69 9.03
C THR A 355 0.07 -3.83 8.44
N ALA A 356 0.39 -2.69 7.80
CA ALA A 356 -0.57 -1.85 7.10
C ALA A 356 -1.28 -2.62 5.98
N GLY A 357 -0.53 -3.42 5.20
CA GLY A 357 -1.10 -4.29 4.17
C GLY A 357 -2.02 -5.38 4.74
N VAL A 358 -1.60 -6.08 5.80
CA VAL A 358 -2.43 -7.09 6.48
C VAL A 358 -3.67 -6.47 7.12
N PHE A 359 -3.59 -5.27 7.68
CA PHE A 359 -4.72 -4.53 8.25
C PHE A 359 -5.73 -4.15 7.16
N ALA A 360 -5.25 -3.53 6.07
CA ALA A 360 -6.06 -3.19 4.89
C ALA A 360 -6.79 -4.43 4.32
N ALA A 361 -6.04 -5.52 4.11
CA ALA A 361 -6.61 -6.79 3.65
C ALA A 361 -7.63 -7.38 4.65
N THR A 362 -7.42 -7.20 5.97
CA THR A 362 -8.36 -7.63 7.01
C THR A 362 -9.67 -6.83 6.96
N VAL A 363 -9.62 -5.51 6.73
CA VAL A 363 -10.81 -4.67 6.54
C VAL A 363 -11.61 -5.12 5.31
N SER A 364 -10.94 -5.32 4.16
CA SER A 364 -11.58 -5.87 2.95
C SER A 364 -12.15 -7.28 3.16
N HIS A 365 -11.46 -8.14 3.92
CA HIS A 365 -11.94 -9.47 4.30
C HIS A 365 -13.23 -9.40 5.14
N ILE A 366 -13.29 -8.50 6.14
CA ILE A 366 -14.46 -8.30 7.00
C ILE A 366 -15.64 -7.78 6.17
N ALA A 367 -15.43 -6.76 5.33
CA ALA A 367 -16.46 -6.24 4.42
C ALA A 367 -16.98 -7.34 3.47
N THR A 368 -16.07 -8.14 2.90
CA THR A 368 -16.42 -9.29 2.07
C THR A 368 -17.19 -10.36 2.85
N SER A 369 -16.85 -10.59 4.13
CA SER A 369 -17.57 -11.53 4.99
C SER A 369 -19.00 -11.08 5.28
N ILE A 370 -19.19 -9.80 5.58
CA ILE A 370 -20.52 -9.21 5.80
C ILE A 370 -21.36 -9.32 4.53
N ARG A 371 -20.79 -8.97 3.37
CA ARG A 371 -21.46 -9.09 2.06
C ARG A 371 -21.77 -10.55 1.71
N PHE A 372 -20.88 -11.50 1.99
CA PHE A 372 -21.12 -12.92 1.78
C PHE A 372 -22.33 -13.39 2.59
N ARG A 373 -22.38 -13.08 3.90
CA ARG A 373 -23.53 -13.42 4.77
C ARG A 373 -24.83 -12.82 4.25
N ARG A 374 -24.83 -11.54 3.82
CA ARG A 374 -26.02 -10.89 3.24
C ARG A 374 -26.48 -11.54 1.95
N VAL A 375 -25.57 -11.84 1.02
CA VAL A 375 -25.94 -12.51 -0.24
C VAL A 375 -26.43 -13.93 0.00
N ALA A 376 -25.82 -14.67 0.93
CA ALA A 376 -26.26 -16.03 1.30
C ALA A 376 -27.67 -16.03 1.90
N ALA A 377 -28.00 -15.05 2.74
CA ALA A 377 -29.33 -14.91 3.34
C ALA A 377 -30.42 -14.51 2.34
N ILE A 378 -30.09 -13.73 1.29
CA ILE A 378 -31.07 -13.20 0.32
C ILE A 378 -31.20 -14.09 -0.93
N ARG A 379 -30.11 -14.74 -1.37
CA ARG A 379 -30.02 -15.46 -2.66
C ARG A 379 -29.50 -16.90 -2.54
N GLY A 380 -29.39 -17.42 -1.32
CA GLY A 380 -28.86 -18.77 -1.08
C GLY A 380 -27.33 -18.85 -1.08
N ILE A 381 -26.82 -19.90 -0.43
CA ILE A 381 -25.39 -20.10 -0.20
C ILE A 381 -24.60 -20.33 -1.50
N GLU A 382 -25.18 -21.04 -2.47
CA GLU A 382 -24.54 -21.34 -3.75
C GLU A 382 -24.28 -20.06 -4.55
N HIS A 383 -25.26 -19.16 -4.65
CA HIS A 383 -25.10 -17.86 -5.31
C HIS A 383 -24.04 -17.00 -4.61
N ALA A 384 -23.98 -17.05 -3.27
CA ALA A 384 -22.94 -16.35 -2.50
C ALA A 384 -21.53 -16.93 -2.75
N MET A 385 -21.41 -18.26 -2.87
CA MET A 385 -20.16 -18.93 -3.23
C MET A 385 -19.71 -18.63 -4.66
N ALA A 386 -20.64 -18.65 -5.61
CA ALA A 386 -20.39 -18.37 -7.03
C ALA A 386 -20.04 -16.90 -7.31
N THR A 387 -20.56 -15.96 -6.52
CA THR A 387 -20.30 -14.52 -6.73
C THR A 387 -19.26 -13.97 -5.75
N VAL A 388 -19.64 -13.75 -4.49
CA VAL A 388 -18.78 -13.13 -3.47
C VAL A 388 -17.61 -14.05 -3.10
N GLY A 389 -17.84 -15.37 -3.05
CA GLY A 389 -16.82 -16.35 -2.64
C GLY A 389 -15.63 -16.49 -3.61
N ARG A 390 -15.79 -16.04 -4.86
CA ARG A 390 -14.74 -16.07 -5.90
C ARG A 390 -13.87 -14.82 -5.93
N GLN A 391 -14.28 -13.72 -5.29
CA GLN A 391 -13.55 -12.44 -5.36
C GLN A 391 -12.16 -12.54 -4.74
N ARG A 392 -11.18 -11.96 -5.44
CA ARG A 392 -9.77 -11.94 -5.05
C ARG A 392 -9.26 -10.50 -5.06
N SER A 393 -8.37 -10.14 -4.14
CA SER A 393 -7.63 -8.87 -4.19
C SER A 393 -6.12 -9.08 -4.06
N LEU A 394 -5.37 -8.12 -4.59
CA LEU A 394 -3.91 -8.04 -4.59
C LEU A 394 -3.48 -6.60 -4.81
N GLY A 395 -2.29 -6.25 -4.35
CA GLY A 395 -1.69 -4.93 -4.51
C GLY A 395 -1.14 -4.38 -3.20
N ALA A 396 -0.09 -3.57 -3.31
CA ALA A 396 0.46 -2.82 -2.18
C ALA A 396 -0.43 -1.65 -1.74
N SER A 397 -1.53 -1.36 -2.45
CA SER A 397 -2.22 -0.07 -2.37
C SER A 397 -2.66 0.29 -0.96
N GLY A 398 -3.21 -0.64 -0.17
CA GLY A 398 -3.55 -0.38 1.23
C GLY A 398 -2.37 0.08 2.10
N ALA A 399 -1.18 -0.52 1.92
CA ALA A 399 0.03 -0.13 2.65
C ALA A 399 0.63 1.18 2.13
N VAL A 400 0.62 1.39 0.81
CA VAL A 400 1.03 2.67 0.18
C VAL A 400 0.12 3.81 0.63
N TYR A 401 -1.19 3.57 0.74
CA TYR A 401 -2.18 4.54 1.18
C TYR A 401 -2.07 4.85 2.68
N ALA A 402 -1.68 3.88 3.51
CA ALA A 402 -1.30 4.15 4.90
C ALA A 402 -0.10 5.11 4.99
N ALA A 403 0.95 4.90 4.20
CA ALA A 403 2.10 5.80 4.13
C ALA A 403 1.74 7.19 3.56
N LEU A 404 0.82 7.24 2.59
CA LEU A 404 0.27 8.49 2.05
C LEU A 404 -0.49 9.28 3.11
N VAL A 405 -1.38 8.64 3.88
CA VAL A 405 -2.13 9.32 4.96
C VAL A 405 -1.19 9.78 6.08
N MET A 406 -0.22 8.96 6.49
CA MET A 406 0.82 9.41 7.43
C MET A 406 1.56 10.65 6.92
N SER A 407 1.82 10.73 5.61
CA SER A 407 2.50 11.88 5.01
C SER A 407 1.63 13.13 4.96
N ALA A 408 0.32 12.96 4.77
CA ALA A 408 -0.63 14.08 4.88
C ALA A 408 -0.76 14.58 6.32
N CYS A 409 -0.66 13.71 7.32
CA CYS A 409 -0.62 14.13 8.73
C CYS A 409 0.72 14.80 9.11
N ALA A 410 1.85 14.28 8.59
CA ALA A 410 3.18 14.83 8.87
C ALA A 410 3.43 16.19 8.17
N PHE A 411 2.97 16.34 6.93
CA PHE A 411 3.29 17.47 6.08
C PHE A 411 2.04 17.94 5.28
N PRO A 412 0.98 18.43 5.94
CA PRO A 412 -0.32 18.71 5.30
C PRO A 412 -0.25 19.65 4.10
N ASP A 413 0.65 20.64 4.15
CA ASP A 413 0.87 21.64 3.11
C ASP A 413 1.84 21.18 2.00
N ALA A 414 2.45 19.99 2.11
CA ALA A 414 3.34 19.47 1.08
C ALA A 414 2.59 19.30 -0.24
N ARG A 415 3.09 19.93 -1.29
CA ARG A 415 2.48 19.85 -2.62
C ARG A 415 2.81 18.53 -3.28
N VAL A 416 1.77 17.77 -3.62
CA VAL A 416 1.87 16.57 -4.45
C VAL A 416 1.18 16.84 -5.79
N SER A 417 1.81 16.36 -6.86
CA SER A 417 1.17 16.27 -8.17
C SER A 417 0.49 14.91 -8.33
N LEU A 418 -0.68 14.88 -8.95
CA LEU A 418 -1.33 13.63 -9.33
C LEU A 418 -0.51 12.93 -10.42
N ILE A 419 -0.27 11.62 -10.29
CA ILE A 419 0.59 10.86 -11.22
C ILE A 419 0.12 10.98 -12.68
N PHE A 420 -1.19 11.10 -12.89
CA PHE A 420 -1.84 11.23 -14.20
C PHE A 420 -2.00 12.67 -14.69
N LEU A 421 -1.79 13.66 -13.82
CA LEU A 421 -1.94 15.09 -14.09
C LEU A 421 -0.79 15.86 -13.42
N PRO A 422 0.47 15.68 -13.87
CA PRO A 422 1.65 16.20 -13.18
C PRO A 422 1.66 17.73 -13.05
N PHE A 423 0.97 18.43 -13.96
CA PHE A 423 0.80 19.88 -13.99
C PHE A 423 -0.16 20.42 -12.91
N VAL A 424 -0.97 19.55 -12.29
CA VAL A 424 -1.89 19.92 -11.20
C VAL A 424 -1.25 19.54 -9.87
N SER A 425 -0.72 20.54 -9.16
CA SER A 425 -0.22 20.38 -7.78
C SER A 425 -1.25 20.86 -6.76
N MET A 426 -1.44 20.09 -5.70
CA MET A 426 -2.31 20.45 -4.58
C MET A 426 -1.66 20.03 -3.26
N PRO A 427 -1.99 20.67 -2.12
CA PRO A 427 -1.58 20.18 -0.81
C PRO A 427 -2.06 18.74 -0.60
N ILE A 428 -1.16 17.90 -0.08
CA ILE A 428 -1.40 16.47 0.12
C ILE A 428 -2.61 16.19 1.00
N GLY A 429 -2.94 17.06 1.95
CA GLY A 429 -4.17 16.97 2.75
C GLY A 429 -5.45 16.96 1.90
N TYR A 430 -5.57 17.87 0.92
CA TYR A 430 -6.71 17.88 0.00
C TYR A 430 -6.68 16.69 -0.97
N GLY A 431 -5.50 16.30 -1.45
CA GLY A 431 -5.34 15.12 -2.30
C GLY A 431 -5.81 13.84 -1.62
N VAL A 432 -5.38 13.61 -0.38
CA VAL A 432 -5.82 12.47 0.46
C VAL A 432 -7.31 12.55 0.77
N GLY A 433 -7.82 13.73 1.16
CA GLY A 433 -9.25 13.91 1.41
C GLY A 433 -10.10 13.56 0.18
N GLY A 434 -9.69 14.01 -1.01
CA GLY A 434 -10.33 13.66 -2.27
C GLY A 434 -10.29 12.17 -2.60
N LEU A 435 -9.14 11.52 -2.41
CA LEU A 435 -9.00 10.08 -2.65
C LEU A 435 -9.87 9.24 -1.68
N VAL A 436 -9.92 9.60 -0.40
CA VAL A 436 -10.81 8.95 0.60
C VAL A 436 -12.28 9.13 0.22
N LEU A 437 -12.69 10.32 -0.24
CA LEU A 437 -14.04 10.56 -0.74
C LEU A 437 -14.36 9.72 -1.98
N VAL A 438 -13.40 9.53 -2.89
CA VAL A 438 -13.54 8.64 -4.07
C VAL A 438 -13.71 7.17 -3.64
N ASP A 439 -12.97 6.69 -2.63
CA ASP A 439 -13.17 5.33 -2.11
C ASP A 439 -14.52 5.18 -1.39
N MET A 440 -14.96 6.17 -0.61
CA MET A 440 -16.29 6.18 0.00
C MET A 440 -17.40 6.16 -1.06
N ALA A 441 -17.28 6.97 -2.12
CA ALA A 441 -18.18 6.95 -3.26
C ALA A 441 -18.15 5.59 -3.97
N GLY A 442 -16.96 5.01 -4.18
CA GLY A 442 -16.80 3.67 -4.77
C GLY A 442 -17.46 2.56 -3.94
N VAL A 443 -17.43 2.65 -2.61
CA VAL A 443 -18.17 1.74 -1.71
C VAL A 443 -19.69 1.91 -1.87
N VAL A 444 -20.19 3.15 -1.86
CA VAL A 444 -21.64 3.46 -1.93
C VAL A 444 -22.22 3.13 -3.31
N LEU A 445 -21.54 3.54 -4.38
CA LEU A 445 -21.91 3.32 -5.78
C LEU A 445 -21.50 1.92 -6.28
N ARG A 446 -20.79 1.15 -5.45
CA ARG A 446 -20.40 -0.26 -5.67
C ARG A 446 -19.53 -0.46 -6.91
N TRP A 447 -18.59 0.46 -7.14
CA TRP A 447 -17.58 0.35 -8.18
C TRP A 447 -16.67 -0.86 -7.92
N GLY A 448 -16.33 -1.59 -9.00
CA GLY A 448 -15.57 -2.84 -8.93
C GLY A 448 -14.11 -2.76 -9.36
N LEU A 449 -13.62 -1.57 -9.75
CA LEU A 449 -12.28 -1.39 -10.33
C LEU A 449 -11.16 -1.42 -9.28
N PHE A 450 -11.46 -1.06 -8.03
CA PHE A 450 -10.48 -0.98 -6.94
C PHE A 450 -11.01 -1.66 -5.66
N ASP A 451 -10.11 -2.14 -4.80
CA ASP A 451 -10.47 -2.62 -3.45
C ASP A 451 -10.60 -1.42 -2.50
N HIS A 452 -11.69 -0.67 -2.66
CA HIS A 452 -12.01 0.51 -1.86
C HIS A 452 -12.01 0.23 -0.35
N TRP A 453 -12.35 -1.00 0.08
CA TRP A 453 -12.31 -1.37 1.50
C TRP A 453 -10.88 -1.56 2.01
N ALA A 454 -9.98 -2.12 1.19
CA ALA A 454 -8.55 -2.18 1.52
C ALA A 454 -7.94 -0.77 1.56
N HIS A 455 -8.31 0.13 0.65
CA HIS A 455 -7.88 1.52 0.70
C HIS A 455 -8.35 2.21 1.99
N LEU A 456 -9.64 2.21 2.30
CA LEU A 456 -10.16 2.82 3.53
C LEU A 456 -9.54 2.20 4.80
N GLY A 457 -9.26 0.89 4.80
CA GLY A 457 -8.52 0.23 5.87
C GLY A 457 -7.08 0.71 6.00
N GLY A 458 -6.38 0.89 4.88
CA GLY A 458 -5.04 1.49 4.83
C GLY A 458 -5.01 2.93 5.32
N ALA A 459 -5.98 3.75 4.90
CA ALA A 459 -6.11 5.13 5.36
C ALA A 459 -6.32 5.23 6.87
N LEU A 460 -7.22 4.41 7.43
CA LEU A 460 -7.45 4.30 8.87
C LEU A 460 -6.17 3.87 9.61
N PHE A 461 -5.46 2.86 9.09
CA PHE A 461 -4.21 2.41 9.69
C PHE A 461 -3.15 3.51 9.70
N GLY A 462 -2.94 4.19 8.57
CA GLY A 462 -1.98 5.30 8.46
C GLY A 462 -2.28 6.44 9.43
N TYR A 463 -3.55 6.83 9.55
CA TYR A 463 -3.98 7.85 10.50
C TYR A 463 -3.69 7.44 11.96
N LEU A 464 -4.13 6.24 12.37
CA LEU A 464 -3.89 5.74 13.73
C LEU A 464 -2.40 5.56 14.03
N TYR A 465 -1.63 5.09 13.05
CA TYR A 465 -0.20 4.86 13.20
C TYR A 465 0.59 6.16 13.29
N PHE A 466 0.16 7.24 12.64
CA PHE A 466 0.79 8.56 12.83
C PHE A 466 0.74 9.03 14.29
N TYR A 467 -0.42 8.88 14.94
CA TYR A 467 -0.61 9.38 16.32
C TYR A 467 -0.14 8.43 17.43
N HIS A 468 -0.11 7.11 17.18
CA HIS A 468 0.14 6.09 18.21
C HIS A 468 1.26 5.08 17.87
N GLY A 469 1.65 4.98 16.58
CA GLY A 469 2.64 4.02 16.10
C GLY A 469 4.06 4.25 16.64
N PRO A 470 4.60 5.48 16.65
CA PRO A 470 5.90 5.78 17.24
C PRO A 470 6.00 5.40 18.72
N GLN A 471 4.99 5.71 19.52
CA GLN A 471 4.96 5.37 20.95
C GLN A 471 4.83 3.87 21.16
N PHE A 472 4.04 3.18 20.31
CA PHE A 472 3.96 1.72 20.30
C PHE A 472 5.32 1.07 19.95
N TRP A 473 6.04 1.58 18.94
CA TRP A 473 7.39 1.11 18.59
C TRP A 473 8.37 1.24 19.75
N GLU A 474 8.45 2.42 20.37
CA GLU A 474 9.29 2.63 21.55
C GLU A 474 8.89 1.74 22.73
N ALA A 475 7.59 1.53 22.97
CA ALA A 475 7.11 0.65 24.03
C ALA A 475 7.53 -0.81 23.80
N VAL A 476 7.46 -1.30 22.56
CA VAL A 476 7.94 -2.65 22.19
C VAL A 476 9.47 -2.74 22.39
N LYS A 477 10.25 -1.76 21.90
CA LYS A 477 11.71 -1.74 22.13
C LYS A 477 12.06 -1.75 23.62
N LYS A 478 11.47 -0.86 24.41
CA LYS A 478 11.71 -0.75 25.87
C LYS A 478 11.33 -2.03 26.62
N HIS A 479 10.21 -2.66 26.25
CA HIS A 479 9.80 -3.95 26.81
C HIS A 479 10.83 -5.05 26.51
N LEU A 480 11.32 -5.14 25.26
CA LEU A 480 12.32 -6.15 24.86
C LEU A 480 13.67 -5.93 25.56
N ILE A 481 14.13 -4.68 25.68
CA ILE A 481 15.35 -4.31 26.44
C ILE A 481 15.25 -4.84 27.87
N HIS A 482 14.16 -4.52 28.58
CA HIS A 482 13.96 -4.99 29.95
C HIS A 482 13.83 -6.52 30.04
N ARG A 483 13.09 -7.14 29.11
CA ARG A 483 12.79 -8.59 29.13
C ARG A 483 14.02 -9.46 28.83
N PHE A 484 14.90 -8.99 27.95
CA PHE A 484 16.06 -9.73 27.44
C PHE A 484 17.42 -9.15 27.88
N ARG A 485 17.43 -8.10 28.71
CA ARG A 485 18.64 -7.46 29.25
C ARG A 485 19.62 -6.95 28.18
N ILE A 486 19.08 -6.51 27.04
CA ILE A 486 19.85 -5.96 25.91
C ILE A 486 20.51 -4.65 26.36
N GLY A 487 21.79 -4.44 26.02
CA GLY A 487 22.55 -3.25 26.37
C GLY A 487 22.97 -3.12 27.84
N ILE A 488 22.61 -4.06 28.75
CA ILE A 488 22.98 -3.96 30.18
C ILE A 488 24.50 -3.88 30.40
N GLN A 489 25.29 -4.50 29.53
CA GLN A 489 26.77 -4.41 29.55
C GLN A 489 27.35 -3.00 29.29
N TYR A 490 26.50 -2.03 28.96
CA TYR A 490 26.89 -0.62 28.75
C TYR A 490 26.29 0.34 29.79
N ALA A 491 25.41 -0.12 30.66
CA ALA A 491 24.86 0.65 31.76
C ALA A 491 25.86 0.70 32.93
N ALA A 492 26.76 1.68 32.91
CA ALA A 492 27.82 1.91 33.88
C ALA A 492 27.94 3.42 34.20
#